data_AF-A0A7G5Z170-F1
#
_entry.id   AF-A0A7G5Z170-F1
#
_cell.length_a   1.000
_cell.length_b   1.000
_cell.length_c   1.000
_cell.angle_alpha   90.00
_cell.angle_beta   90.00
_cell.angle_gamma   90.00
#
_symmetry.space_group_name_H-M   'P 1'
#
loop_
_entity.id
_entity.type
_entity.pdbx_description
1 polymer ?
#
loop_
_entity_poly.entity_id
_entity_poly.type
_entity_poly.pdbx_seq_one_letter_code
_entity_poly.pdbx_strand_id
1 'polypeptide(L)'
;MAGEFAAPVKAHDAWLVPPGATEPPFPADIIDRAILIVRDPRDVALSCVHHFGKPLARIVDDMADPDFALGTSGKHSNRQIYQFVSTWSGHVRSWLDQSDFPVRLIRYEDMITDPVASFTAAARFLGRKEDDATIARAVESSSFDVLVRQETRDGFAERLGGSNAPFFRSGRAGGWREAMPGTVAARIADDHGATMRRLGYL
;
A
#
# COMPACT_ATOMS: atom_id res chain seq x y z
N MET A 1 -14.37 -28.04 -10.85
CA MET A 1 -15.12 -26.84 -10.46
C MET A 1 -14.13 -25.88 -9.84
N ALA A 2 -13.73 -24.83 -10.55
CA ALA A 2 -12.93 -23.76 -9.96
C ALA A 2 -13.85 -23.07 -8.93
N GLY A 3 -13.48 -23.13 -7.65
CA GLY A 3 -14.24 -22.47 -6.59
C GLY A 3 -14.38 -20.98 -6.92
N GLU A 4 -15.59 -20.45 -6.79
CA GLU A 4 -15.87 -19.02 -6.94
C GLU A 4 -14.95 -18.26 -5.99
N PHE A 5 -14.01 -17.49 -6.55
CA PHE A 5 -13.15 -16.62 -5.77
C PHE A 5 -14.02 -15.46 -5.29
N ALA A 6 -14.22 -15.34 -3.98
CA ALA A 6 -14.81 -14.13 -3.42
C ALA A 6 -13.95 -12.93 -3.86
N ALA A 7 -14.60 -11.82 -4.21
CA ALA A 7 -13.89 -10.63 -4.64
C ALA A 7 -12.88 -10.19 -3.56
N PRO A 8 -11.63 -9.84 -3.91
CA PRO A 8 -10.65 -9.42 -2.92
C PRO A 8 -11.10 -8.15 -2.21
N VAL A 9 -10.90 -8.11 -0.89
CA VAL A 9 -11.10 -6.90 -0.09
C VAL A 9 -9.80 -6.10 -0.07
N LYS A 10 -9.89 -4.80 -0.34
CA LYS A 10 -8.79 -3.84 -0.20
C LYS A 10 -9.00 -3.02 1.06
N ALA A 11 -7.95 -2.91 1.88
CA ALA A 11 -7.94 -2.08 3.08
C ALA A 11 -6.58 -1.37 3.25
N HIS A 12 -6.59 -0.32 4.05
CA HIS A 12 -5.37 0.36 4.53
C HIS A 12 -5.20 0.25 6.04
N ASP A 13 -6.08 -0.52 6.69
CA ASP A 13 -6.02 -0.72 8.12
C ASP A 13 -4.79 -1.54 8.54
N ALA A 14 -4.19 -1.15 9.66
CA ALA A 14 -3.27 -2.01 10.38
C ALA A 14 -4.03 -3.21 10.97
N TRP A 15 -3.33 -4.33 11.13
CA TRP A 15 -3.82 -5.48 11.89
C TRP A 15 -3.67 -5.24 13.41
N LEU A 16 -4.30 -4.17 13.88
CA LEU A 16 -4.29 -3.72 15.28
C LEU A 16 -5.73 -3.43 15.69
N VAL A 17 -5.99 -3.46 17.01
CA VAL A 17 -7.28 -3.01 17.54
C VAL A 17 -7.32 -1.48 17.49
N PRO A 18 -8.26 -0.86 16.74
CA PRO A 18 -8.38 0.59 16.70
C PRO A 18 -8.70 1.18 18.08
N PRO A 19 -8.31 2.44 18.35
CA PRO A 19 -8.70 3.12 19.59
C PRO A 19 -10.23 3.09 19.81
N GLY A 20 -10.65 2.53 20.94
CA GLY A 20 -12.07 2.40 21.31
C GLY A 20 -12.78 1.16 20.76
N ALA A 21 -12.09 0.31 19.99
CA ALA A 21 -12.59 -1.01 19.56
C ALA A 21 -12.10 -2.13 20.50
N THR A 22 -12.69 -3.31 20.36
CA THR A 22 -12.31 -4.53 21.11
C THR A 22 -11.63 -5.57 20.23
N GLU A 23 -11.74 -5.44 18.91
CA GLU A 23 -11.26 -6.41 17.92
C GLU A 23 -10.58 -5.69 16.75
N PRO A 24 -9.71 -6.39 15.99
CA PRO A 24 -9.16 -5.89 14.73
C PRO A 24 -10.25 -5.53 13.71
N PRO A 25 -9.92 -4.75 12.65
CA PRO A 25 -10.89 -4.24 11.68
C PRO A 25 -11.64 -5.33 10.87
N PHE A 26 -11.08 -6.55 10.83
CA PHE A 26 -11.70 -7.69 10.17
C PHE A 26 -11.67 -8.89 11.10
N PRO A 27 -12.73 -9.71 11.15
CA PRO A 27 -12.68 -10.99 11.83
C PRO A 27 -11.63 -11.91 11.18
N ALA A 28 -10.75 -12.49 11.98
CA ALA A 28 -9.68 -13.35 11.47
C ALA A 28 -10.20 -14.61 10.76
N ASP A 29 -11.33 -15.15 11.22
CA ASP A 29 -11.95 -16.39 10.74
C ASP A 29 -12.54 -16.29 9.32
N ILE A 30 -12.76 -15.07 8.82
CA ILE A 30 -13.21 -14.83 7.44
C ILE A 30 -12.05 -14.52 6.48
N ILE A 31 -10.81 -14.42 6.98
CA ILE A 31 -9.62 -14.15 6.18
C ILE A 31 -8.91 -15.47 5.87
N ASP A 32 -8.96 -15.90 4.61
CA ASP A 32 -8.20 -17.06 4.16
C ASP A 32 -6.69 -16.75 4.04
N ARG A 33 -6.32 -15.58 3.49
CA ARG A 33 -4.93 -15.09 3.37
C ARG A 33 -4.89 -13.61 2.97
N ALA A 34 -3.77 -12.94 3.20
CA ALA A 34 -3.56 -11.55 2.79
C ALA A 34 -2.27 -11.32 2.00
N ILE A 35 -2.29 -10.35 1.08
CA ILE A 35 -1.11 -9.81 0.41
C ILE A 35 -0.81 -8.44 1.03
N LEU A 36 0.37 -8.29 1.61
CA LEU A 36 0.87 -7.01 2.11
C LEU A 36 1.86 -6.43 1.10
N ILE A 37 1.47 -5.34 0.44
CA ILE A 37 2.38 -4.57 -0.41
C ILE A 37 3.06 -3.49 0.44
N VAL A 38 4.39 -3.50 0.47
CA VAL A 38 5.21 -2.49 1.15
C VAL A 38 6.05 -1.71 0.15
N ARG A 39 6.48 -0.51 0.53
CA ARG A 39 7.37 0.35 -0.24
C ARG A 39 8.29 1.09 0.72
N ASP A 40 9.46 1.51 0.25
CA ASP A 40 10.35 2.39 1.01
C ASP A 40 9.56 3.59 1.58
N PRO A 41 9.54 3.80 2.91
CA PRO A 41 8.71 4.83 3.53
C PRO A 41 9.04 6.24 3.04
N ARG A 42 10.26 6.47 2.55
CA ARG A 42 10.66 7.77 1.99
C ARG A 42 9.94 8.05 0.66
N ASP A 43 9.79 7.03 -0.19
CA ASP A 43 8.99 7.16 -1.41
C ASP A 43 7.48 7.18 -1.11
N VAL A 44 7.03 6.46 -0.08
CA VAL A 44 5.64 6.54 0.40
C VAL A 44 5.30 7.97 0.80
N ALA A 45 6.15 8.63 1.58
CA ALA A 45 5.93 10.01 2.01
C ALA A 45 5.73 10.97 0.82
N LEU A 46 6.60 10.88 -0.20
CA LEU A 46 6.45 11.68 -1.42
C LEU A 46 5.18 11.34 -2.18
N SER A 47 4.83 10.04 -2.28
CA SER A 47 3.58 9.62 -2.92
C SER A 47 2.36 10.19 -2.20
N CYS A 48 2.36 10.19 -0.87
CA CYS A 48 1.28 10.71 -0.03
C CYS A 48 1.15 12.24 -0.13
N VAL A 49 2.25 12.98 -0.29
CA VAL A 49 2.20 14.44 -0.57
C VAL A 49 1.37 14.71 -1.81
N HIS A 50 1.60 13.97 -2.90
CA HIS A 50 0.84 14.15 -4.14
C HIS A 50 -0.59 13.65 -4.02
N HIS A 51 -0.79 12.48 -3.40
CA HIS A 51 -2.10 11.88 -3.29
C HIS A 51 -3.03 12.73 -2.42
N PHE A 52 -2.58 13.15 -1.24
CA PHE A 52 -3.39 13.91 -0.28
C PHE A 52 -3.30 15.43 -0.44
N GLY A 53 -2.37 15.96 -1.23
CA GLY A 53 -2.13 17.40 -1.36
C GLY A 53 -1.66 18.06 -0.06
N LYS A 54 -1.08 17.29 0.88
CA LYS A 54 -0.60 17.78 2.17
C LYS A 54 0.91 18.09 2.12
N PRO A 55 1.40 19.04 2.94
CA PRO A 55 2.84 19.28 3.07
C PRO A 55 3.61 18.04 3.53
N LEU A 56 4.83 17.86 3.03
CA LEU A 56 5.70 16.73 3.38
C LEU A 56 5.89 16.58 4.90
N ALA A 57 6.09 17.68 5.64
CA ALA A 57 6.22 17.64 7.09
C ALA A 57 5.00 16.98 7.76
N ARG A 58 3.78 17.35 7.32
CA ARG A 58 2.55 16.76 7.85
C ARG A 58 2.44 15.27 7.52
N ILE A 59 2.85 14.86 6.32
CA ILE A 59 2.85 13.45 5.94
C ILE A 59 3.82 12.64 6.80
N VAL A 60 5.01 13.17 7.07
CA VAL A 60 5.99 12.50 7.94
C VAL A 60 5.47 12.40 9.37
N ASP A 61 4.79 13.43 9.88
CA ASP A 61 4.14 13.38 11.19
C ASP A 61 3.02 12.32 11.20
N ASP A 62 2.15 12.29 10.19
CA ASP A 62 1.09 11.29 10.03
C ASP A 62 1.66 9.85 10.00
N MET A 63 2.80 9.63 9.32
CA MET A 63 3.46 8.32 9.24
C MET A 63 4.11 7.87 10.56
N ALA A 64 4.39 8.81 11.47
CA ALA A 64 4.96 8.56 12.80
C ALA A 64 3.91 8.56 13.92
N ASP A 65 2.65 8.83 13.60
CA ASP A 65 1.53 8.89 14.55
C ASP A 65 0.90 7.50 14.75
N PRO A 66 0.99 6.91 15.96
CA PRO A 66 0.41 5.59 16.24
C PRO A 66 -1.12 5.57 16.16
N ASP A 67 -1.77 6.73 16.29
CA ASP A 67 -3.22 6.90 16.25
C ASP A 67 -3.73 7.34 14.87
N PHE A 68 -2.84 7.39 13.85
CA PHE A 68 -3.21 7.87 12.52
C PHE A 68 -4.32 7.03 11.89
N ALA A 69 -5.32 7.72 11.35
CA ALA A 69 -6.46 7.11 10.66
C ALA A 69 -6.90 7.93 9.44
N LEU A 70 -7.37 7.22 8.41
CA LEU A 70 -8.02 7.79 7.23
C LEU A 70 -9.54 7.83 7.44
N GLY A 71 -10.25 8.58 6.60
CA GLY A 71 -11.71 8.67 6.66
C GLY A 71 -12.27 9.39 7.89
N THR A 72 -11.45 10.18 8.59
CA THR A 72 -11.82 10.88 9.84
C THR A 72 -12.57 12.20 9.62
N SER A 73 -12.64 12.74 8.40
CA SER A 73 -13.33 14.02 8.17
C SER A 73 -14.85 13.81 7.99
N GLY A 74 -15.63 14.43 8.88
CA GLY A 74 -17.11 14.40 8.84
C GLY A 74 -17.75 15.25 7.75
N LYS A 75 -16.99 15.70 6.74
CA LYS A 75 -17.54 16.48 5.62
C LYS A 75 -18.09 15.52 4.56
N HIS A 76 -19.34 15.76 4.17
CA HIS A 76 -20.28 14.90 3.44
C HIS A 76 -19.90 14.48 1.99
N SER A 77 -18.66 14.10 1.70
CA SER A 77 -18.30 13.59 0.36
C SER A 77 -17.23 12.50 0.34
N ASN A 78 -16.80 11.99 1.50
CA ASN A 78 -15.80 10.92 1.49
C ASN A 78 -16.48 9.57 1.25
N ARG A 79 -16.21 8.98 0.08
CA ARG A 79 -16.43 7.54 -0.19
C ARG A 79 -15.51 6.65 0.67
N GLN A 80 -14.57 7.24 1.41
CA GLN A 80 -13.61 6.54 2.25
C GLN A 80 -14.13 6.44 3.68
N ILE A 81 -14.42 5.22 4.10
CA ILE A 81 -14.77 4.87 5.49
C ILE A 81 -13.57 5.05 6.41
N TYR A 82 -13.81 5.11 7.72
CA TYR A 82 -12.75 5.15 8.73
C TYR A 82 -11.82 3.94 8.56
N GLN A 83 -10.51 4.19 8.55
CA GLN A 83 -9.49 3.14 8.47
C GLN A 83 -8.35 3.47 9.44
N PHE A 84 -8.07 2.58 10.39
CA PHE A 84 -7.01 2.77 11.37
C PHE A 84 -5.68 2.30 10.81
N VAL A 85 -4.77 3.22 10.48
CA VAL A 85 -3.54 2.90 9.74
C VAL A 85 -2.33 2.78 10.67
N SER A 86 -2.28 3.57 11.76
CA SER A 86 -1.13 3.70 12.64
C SER A 86 0.15 4.22 11.93
N THR A 87 1.30 4.12 12.61
CA THR A 87 2.60 4.45 12.00
C THR A 87 2.93 3.51 10.84
N TRP A 88 3.81 3.91 9.91
CA TRP A 88 4.26 3.02 8.84
C TRP A 88 4.86 1.71 9.37
N SER A 89 5.70 1.79 10.40
CA SER A 89 6.28 0.60 11.04
C SER A 89 5.25 -0.21 11.84
N GLY A 90 4.28 0.44 12.48
CA GLY A 90 3.19 -0.20 13.20
C GLY A 90 2.31 -1.01 12.26
N HIS A 91 1.89 -0.39 11.15
CA HIS A 91 1.13 -1.05 10.09
C HIS A 91 1.88 -2.29 9.56
N VAL A 92 3.11 -2.13 9.07
CA VAL A 92 3.88 -3.24 8.50
C VAL A 92 4.06 -4.39 9.50
N ARG A 93 4.48 -4.08 10.74
CA ARG A 93 4.70 -5.12 11.76
C ARG A 93 3.41 -5.83 12.14
N SER A 94 2.30 -5.10 12.28
CA SER A 94 1.01 -5.69 12.66
C SER A 94 0.59 -6.83 11.73
N TRP A 95 0.79 -6.66 10.42
CA TRP A 95 0.49 -7.69 9.42
C TRP A 95 1.54 -8.80 9.35
N LEU A 96 2.82 -8.49 9.56
CA LEU A 96 3.91 -9.48 9.43
C LEU A 96 4.15 -10.32 10.69
N ASP A 97 3.76 -9.84 11.86
CA ASP A 97 4.08 -10.45 13.15
C ASP A 97 2.90 -11.20 13.78
N GLN A 98 1.71 -11.07 13.19
CA GLN A 98 0.54 -11.88 13.54
C GLN A 98 0.64 -13.31 13.00
N SER A 99 -0.14 -14.23 13.58
CA SER A 99 -0.19 -15.66 13.21
C SER A 99 -1.61 -16.19 12.95
N ASP A 100 -2.59 -15.31 12.84
CA ASP A 100 -4.01 -15.60 12.65
C ASP A 100 -4.27 -16.18 11.25
N PHE A 101 -3.59 -15.65 10.23
CA PHE A 101 -3.68 -16.14 8.85
C PHE A 101 -2.38 -15.91 8.04
N PRO A 102 -2.18 -16.63 6.92
CA PRO A 102 -1.00 -16.45 6.07
C PRO A 102 -0.95 -15.06 5.43
N VAL A 103 0.24 -14.44 5.46
CA VAL A 103 0.52 -13.17 4.78
C VAL A 103 1.67 -13.32 3.80
N ARG A 104 1.46 -12.85 2.56
CA ARG A 104 2.52 -12.71 1.57
C ARG A 104 2.95 -11.25 1.49
N LEU A 105 4.18 -10.99 1.91
CA LEU A 105 4.86 -9.73 1.70
C LEU A 105 5.29 -9.60 0.22
N ILE A 106 5.05 -8.43 -0.38
CA ILE A 106 5.57 -8.02 -1.68
C ILE A 106 6.12 -6.60 -1.55
N ARG A 107 7.36 -6.37 -1.99
CA ARG A 107 7.91 -5.02 -2.09
C ARG A 107 7.54 -4.41 -3.44
N TYR A 108 7.13 -3.15 -3.43
CA TYR A 108 6.86 -2.39 -4.65
C TYR A 108 8.09 -2.33 -5.55
N GLU A 109 9.29 -2.29 -4.97
CA GLU A 109 10.54 -2.29 -5.71
C GLU A 109 10.73 -3.60 -6.51
N ASP A 110 10.40 -4.75 -5.93
CA ASP A 110 10.48 -6.05 -6.59
C ASP A 110 9.47 -6.15 -7.75
N MET A 111 8.29 -5.53 -7.60
CA MET A 111 7.30 -5.44 -8.68
C MET A 111 7.78 -4.59 -9.86
N ILE A 112 8.70 -3.65 -9.65
CA ILE A 112 9.32 -2.87 -10.75
C ILE A 112 10.45 -3.69 -11.38
N THR A 113 11.29 -4.32 -10.56
CA THR A 113 12.48 -5.03 -11.05
C THR A 113 12.13 -6.32 -11.78
N ASP A 114 11.19 -7.11 -11.25
CA ASP A 114 10.71 -8.34 -11.88
C ASP A 114 9.19 -8.50 -11.64
N PRO A 115 8.37 -7.82 -12.46
CA PRO A 115 6.91 -7.84 -12.31
C PRO A 115 6.33 -9.24 -12.54
N VAL A 116 6.92 -10.03 -13.45
CA VAL A 116 6.44 -11.37 -13.78
C VAL A 116 6.67 -12.32 -12.62
N ALA A 117 7.87 -12.34 -12.04
CA ALA A 117 8.15 -13.18 -10.87
C ALA A 117 7.30 -12.76 -9.65
N SER A 118 7.21 -11.45 -9.39
CA SER A 118 6.43 -10.90 -8.28
C SER A 118 4.95 -11.25 -8.39
N PHE A 119 4.34 -11.05 -9.56
CA PHE A 119 2.95 -11.38 -9.79
C PHE A 119 2.68 -12.88 -9.78
N THR A 120 3.61 -13.70 -10.31
CA THR A 120 3.52 -15.16 -10.24
C THR A 120 3.52 -15.66 -8.80
N ALA A 121 4.41 -15.11 -7.95
CA ALA A 121 4.46 -15.46 -6.53
C ALA A 121 3.16 -15.10 -5.80
N ALA A 122 2.59 -13.93 -6.10
CA ALA A 122 1.29 -13.50 -5.58
C ALA A 122 0.15 -14.44 -6.02
N ALA A 123 0.06 -14.72 -7.33
CA ALA A 123 -0.97 -15.60 -7.89
C ALA A 123 -0.90 -17.01 -7.29
N ARG A 124 0.29 -17.61 -7.19
CA ARG A 124 0.50 -18.91 -6.56
C ARG A 124 0.14 -18.89 -5.08
N PHE A 125 0.50 -17.83 -4.36
CA PHE A 125 0.08 -17.65 -2.97
C PHE A 125 -1.44 -17.57 -2.83
N LEU A 126 -2.14 -16.99 -3.80
CA LEU A 126 -3.61 -17.00 -3.89
C LEU A 126 -4.21 -18.33 -4.41
N GLY A 127 -3.40 -19.37 -4.56
CA GLY A 127 -3.86 -20.68 -5.05
C GLY A 127 -4.11 -20.73 -6.56
N ARG A 128 -3.75 -19.68 -7.31
CA ARG A 128 -3.86 -19.65 -8.77
C ARG A 128 -2.65 -20.32 -9.43
N LYS A 129 -2.94 -21.18 -10.40
CA LYS A 129 -1.94 -21.89 -11.20
C LYS A 129 -2.13 -21.55 -12.68
N GLU A 130 -1.93 -20.28 -12.98
CA GLU A 130 -2.01 -19.78 -14.36
C GLU A 130 -0.76 -20.15 -15.15
N ASP A 131 -0.89 -20.24 -16.47
CA ASP A 131 0.26 -20.40 -17.36
C ASP A 131 1.05 -19.09 -17.53
N ASP A 132 2.29 -19.21 -18.00
CA ASP A 132 3.22 -18.09 -18.15
C ASP A 132 2.66 -17.01 -19.09
N ALA A 133 1.93 -17.40 -20.14
CA ALA A 133 1.32 -16.47 -21.09
C ALA A 133 0.21 -15.64 -20.46
N THR A 134 -0.58 -16.22 -19.56
CA THR A 134 -1.67 -15.56 -18.83
C THR A 134 -1.11 -14.62 -17.78
N ILE A 135 -0.08 -15.04 -17.05
CA ILE A 135 0.70 -14.18 -16.14
C ILE A 135 1.29 -12.98 -16.88
N ALA A 136 2.00 -13.21 -18.00
CA ALA A 136 2.62 -12.15 -18.77
C ALA A 136 1.59 -11.14 -19.29
N ARG A 137 0.45 -11.62 -19.78
CA ARG A 137 -0.65 -10.75 -20.24
C ARG A 137 -1.26 -9.93 -19.10
N ALA A 138 -1.45 -10.53 -17.92
CA ALA A 138 -1.95 -9.81 -16.74
C ALA A 138 -0.98 -8.70 -16.32
N VAL A 139 0.32 -9.01 -16.26
CA VAL A 139 1.39 -8.04 -15.98
C VAL A 139 1.39 -6.90 -17.01
N GLU A 140 1.37 -7.23 -18.30
CA GLU A 140 1.35 -6.22 -19.37
C GLU A 140 0.11 -5.31 -19.27
N SER A 141 -1.06 -5.90 -19.03
CA SER A 141 -2.33 -5.17 -18.88
C SER A 141 -2.40 -4.29 -17.64
N SER A 142 -1.52 -4.52 -16.67
CA SER A 142 -1.39 -3.75 -15.43
C SER A 142 -0.09 -2.93 -15.37
N SER A 143 0.63 -2.81 -16.49
CA SER A 143 1.83 -1.99 -16.57
C SER A 143 1.52 -0.50 -16.34
N PHE A 144 2.49 0.23 -15.82
CA PHE A 144 2.31 1.64 -15.46
C PHE A 144 1.78 2.48 -16.62
N ASP A 145 2.35 2.32 -17.83
CA ASP A 145 1.93 3.08 -19.00
C ASP A 145 0.51 2.72 -19.45
N VAL A 146 0.09 1.46 -19.31
CA VAL A 146 -1.29 1.05 -19.58
C VAL A 146 -2.24 1.72 -18.58
N LEU A 147 -1.90 1.70 -17.29
CA LEU A 147 -2.71 2.31 -16.23
C LEU A 147 -2.82 3.83 -16.39
N VAL A 148 -1.74 4.53 -16.73
CA VAL A 148 -1.75 5.98 -17.06
C VAL A 148 -2.68 6.26 -18.25
N ARG A 149 -2.63 5.44 -19.30
CA ARG A 149 -3.51 5.59 -20.47
C ARG A 149 -4.97 5.34 -20.12
N GLN A 150 -5.26 4.36 -19.27
CA GLN A 150 -6.61 4.09 -18.78
C GLN A 150 -7.13 5.25 -17.92
N GLU A 151 -6.33 5.75 -16.96
CA GLU A 151 -6.69 6.91 -16.14
C GLU A 151 -6.96 8.15 -17.01
N THR A 152 -6.12 8.41 -18.02
CA THR A 152 -6.30 9.56 -18.91
C THR A 152 -7.59 9.47 -19.73
N ARG A 153 -7.99 8.26 -20.14
CA ARG A 153 -9.19 8.03 -20.94
C ARG A 153 -10.47 8.05 -20.10
N ASP A 154 -10.46 7.30 -19.00
CA ASP A 154 -11.65 6.87 -18.29
C ASP A 154 -11.73 7.49 -16.87
N GLY A 155 -10.67 8.18 -16.45
CA GLY A 155 -10.47 8.60 -15.06
C GLY A 155 -10.05 7.42 -14.16
N PHE A 156 -9.88 7.71 -12.88
CA PHE A 156 -9.60 6.67 -11.87
C PHE A 156 -10.46 6.89 -10.63
N ALA A 157 -11.19 5.85 -10.21
CA ALA A 157 -12.18 5.94 -9.15
C ALA A 157 -11.57 6.26 -7.77
N GLU A 158 -10.29 5.94 -7.56
CA GLU A 158 -9.57 6.21 -6.31
C GLU A 158 -8.84 7.56 -6.30
N ARG A 159 -8.95 8.37 -7.36
CA ARG A 159 -8.43 9.73 -7.35
C ARG A 159 -9.25 10.56 -6.36
N LEU A 160 -8.57 11.29 -5.46
CA LEU A 160 -9.27 12.15 -4.49
C LEU A 160 -10.16 13.18 -5.20
N GLY A 161 -11.40 13.30 -4.72
CA GLY A 161 -12.36 14.26 -5.22
C GLY A 161 -11.81 15.68 -5.14
N GLY A 162 -11.79 16.38 -6.29
CA GLY A 162 -11.30 17.76 -6.39
C GLY A 162 -9.78 17.92 -6.62
N SER A 163 -9.00 16.83 -6.64
CA SER A 163 -7.57 16.90 -7.01
C SER A 163 -7.39 16.91 -8.52
N ASN A 164 -6.70 17.89 -9.10
CA ASN A 164 -6.34 17.89 -10.53
C ASN A 164 -5.06 17.09 -10.83
N ALA A 165 -4.42 16.50 -9.81
CA ALA A 165 -3.24 15.67 -10.00
C ALA A 165 -3.61 14.25 -10.47
N PRO A 166 -2.82 13.63 -11.36
CA PRO A 166 -3.01 12.24 -11.76
C PRO A 166 -2.74 11.30 -10.57
N PHE A 167 -3.47 10.19 -10.51
CA PHE A 167 -3.24 9.12 -9.55
C PHE A 167 -1.93 8.38 -9.86
N PHE A 168 -1.70 8.05 -11.14
CA PHE A 168 -0.47 7.42 -11.60
C PHE A 168 0.59 8.48 -11.92
N ARG A 169 1.46 8.77 -10.94
CA ARG A 169 2.47 9.85 -11.05
C ARG A 169 3.73 9.47 -11.84
N SER A 170 4.55 8.56 -11.28
CA SER A 170 5.90 8.34 -11.81
C SER A 170 6.31 6.87 -11.96
N GLY A 171 5.62 5.92 -11.33
CA GLY A 171 5.90 4.49 -11.49
C GLY A 171 7.31 4.03 -11.10
N ARG A 172 8.05 4.83 -10.31
CA ARG A 172 9.49 4.63 -10.03
C ARG A 172 9.75 4.47 -8.54
N ALA A 173 10.76 3.67 -8.21
CA ALA A 173 11.36 3.57 -6.89
C ALA A 173 12.63 4.43 -6.77
N GLY A 174 12.98 4.82 -5.54
CA GLY A 174 14.17 5.59 -5.21
C GLY A 174 14.09 7.09 -5.51
N GLY A 175 12.93 7.62 -5.88
CA GLY A 175 12.76 9.03 -6.23
C GLY A 175 13.00 9.98 -5.06
N TRP A 176 12.88 9.48 -3.82
CA TRP A 176 13.21 10.23 -2.62
C TRP A 176 14.65 10.75 -2.59
N ARG A 177 15.60 10.08 -3.23
CA ARG A 177 17.02 10.49 -3.22
C ARG A 177 17.24 11.86 -3.87
N GLU A 178 16.39 12.20 -4.83
CA GLU A 178 16.47 13.45 -5.59
C GLU A 178 15.50 14.51 -5.02
N ALA A 179 14.33 14.08 -4.55
CA ALA A 179 13.23 14.99 -4.21
C ALA A 179 13.06 15.27 -2.70
N MET A 180 13.75 14.54 -1.82
CA MET A 180 13.60 14.68 -0.37
C MET A 180 14.85 15.31 0.28
N PRO A 181 14.69 16.32 1.14
CA PRO A 181 15.80 16.82 1.95
C PRO A 181 16.40 15.72 2.83
N GLY A 182 17.73 15.65 2.90
CA GLY A 182 18.44 14.60 3.65
C GLY A 182 18.05 14.53 5.13
N THR A 183 17.72 15.66 5.76
CA THR A 183 17.24 15.72 7.14
C THR A 183 15.89 15.03 7.34
N VAL A 184 14.98 15.15 6.36
CA VAL A 184 13.68 14.47 6.39
C VAL A 184 13.86 12.97 6.15
N ALA A 185 14.71 12.59 5.20
CA ALA A 185 15.03 11.19 4.95
C ALA A 185 15.67 10.51 6.17
N ALA A 186 16.54 11.23 6.89
CA ALA A 186 17.14 10.77 8.15
C ALA A 186 16.07 10.58 9.23
N ARG A 187 15.16 11.55 9.42
CA ARG A 187 14.06 11.42 10.39
C ARG A 187 13.21 10.17 10.13
N ILE A 188 12.81 9.92 8.88
CA ILE A 188 12.06 8.70 8.53
C ILE A 188 12.86 7.44 8.85
N ALA A 189 14.17 7.45 8.58
CA ALA A 189 15.04 6.32 8.90
C ALA A 189 15.22 6.12 10.42
N ASP A 190 15.18 7.18 11.21
CA ASP A 190 15.21 7.09 12.67
C ASP A 190 13.88 6.54 13.22
N ASP A 191 12.75 7.09 12.77
CA ASP A 191 11.40 6.71 13.22
C ASP A 191 11.04 5.26 12.84
N HIS A 192 11.58 4.75 11.72
CA HIS A 192 11.17 3.46 11.14
C HIS A 192 12.32 2.48 10.87
N GLY A 193 13.54 2.79 11.32
CA GLY A 193 14.76 2.11 10.91
C GLY A 193 14.80 0.62 11.19
N ALA A 194 14.20 0.15 12.28
CA ALA A 194 14.14 -1.28 12.59
C ALA A 194 13.36 -2.06 11.51
N THR A 195 12.17 -1.59 11.16
CA THR A 195 11.33 -2.19 10.12
C THR A 195 11.95 -1.99 8.74
N MET A 196 12.56 -0.83 8.48
CA MET A 196 13.27 -0.58 7.22
C MET A 196 14.44 -1.55 6.99
N ARG A 197 15.26 -1.82 8.02
CA ARG A 197 16.34 -2.82 7.94
C ARG A 197 15.78 -4.23 7.72
N ARG A 198 14.73 -4.61 8.44
CA ARG A 198 14.04 -5.90 8.25
C ARG A 198 13.59 -6.11 6.80
N LEU A 199 13.18 -5.04 6.13
CA LEU A 199 12.72 -5.05 4.74
C LEU A 199 13.82 -4.74 3.70
N GLY A 200 15.08 -4.54 4.12
CA GLY A 200 16.20 -4.26 3.21
C GLY A 200 16.12 -2.88 2.52
N TYR A 201 15.68 -1.85 3.26
CA TYR A 201 15.68 -0.45 2.81
C TYR A 201 16.85 0.38 3.37
N LEU A 202 17.59 -0.17 4.34
CA LEU A 202 18.78 0.40 4.99
C LEU A 202 19.91 -0.62 5.05
#